data_AF-A0A2V5XHX8-F1
#
_entry.id   AF-A0A2V5XHX8-F1
#
_cell.length_a   1.000
_cell.length_b   1.000
_cell.length_c   1.000
_cell.angle_alpha   90.00
_cell.angle_beta   90.00
_cell.angle_gamma   90.00
#
_symmetry.space_group_name_H-M   'P 1'
#
loop_
_entity.id
_entity.type
_entity.pdbx_description
1 polymer ?
#
loop_
_entity_poly.entity_id
_entity_poly.type
_entity_poly.pdbx_seq_one_letter_code
_entity_poly.pdbx_strand_id
1 'polypeptide(L)'
;MRRLAASAFIVVLGLTTGTAFAGDYNGLILDQIKQMPKGGRYSVSRFAKIRLQSSAHFESGKFFILPSSASPSFCSGATYLVFIRAVEALRARGELRLDFATLEQLIIRDQHDGEGIWGRWNANGPGTARLFHELGLGQNFDNFDQAKPGDFMKIFWSRQVGKSEHGHSTIFLGRENRFGVEYVRYWSSNIPSGYGEKSVPRSKIAYAIFSRLQTPSNLARISGAPSVDSYLASLLRTRSSIAEAGTKCGL
;
A
#
# COMPACT_ATOMS: atom_id res chain seq x y z
N MET A 1 -61.05 -5.07 41.11
CA MET A 1 -59.73 -5.50 40.61
C MET A 1 -59.78 -5.58 39.09
N ARG A 2 -59.21 -4.61 38.36
CA ARG A 2 -58.99 -4.69 36.91
C ARG A 2 -57.51 -4.38 36.65
N ARG A 3 -56.82 -5.34 36.03
CA ARG A 3 -55.37 -5.35 35.81
C ARG A 3 -55.00 -4.33 34.72
N LEU A 4 -54.03 -3.46 35.02
CA LEU A 4 -53.34 -2.61 34.06
C LEU A 4 -52.33 -3.47 33.30
N ALA A 5 -52.43 -3.53 31.97
CA ALA A 5 -51.44 -4.14 31.10
C ALA A 5 -50.35 -3.11 30.79
N ALA A 6 -49.11 -3.40 31.15
CA ALA A 6 -47.95 -2.59 30.83
C ALA A 6 -47.47 -2.92 29.41
N SER A 7 -47.44 -1.93 28.52
CA SER A 7 -46.85 -2.05 27.19
C SER A 7 -45.34 -1.76 27.28
N ALA A 8 -44.52 -2.78 27.02
CA ALA A 8 -43.08 -2.64 26.91
C ALA A 8 -42.72 -2.09 25.50
N PHE A 9 -42.14 -0.90 25.44
CA PHE A 9 -41.50 -0.37 24.24
C PHE A 9 -40.12 -1.02 24.09
N ILE A 10 -39.97 -1.89 23.10
CA ILE A 10 -38.66 -2.39 22.67
C ILE A 10 -38.06 -1.35 21.73
N VAL A 11 -37.05 -0.62 22.21
CA VAL A 11 -36.21 0.22 21.36
C VAL A 11 -35.22 -0.68 20.64
N VAL A 12 -35.44 -0.94 19.36
CA VAL A 12 -34.46 -1.59 18.49
C VAL A 12 -33.42 -0.53 18.10
N LEU A 13 -32.27 -0.54 18.78
CA LEU A 13 -31.08 0.16 18.26
C LEU A 13 -30.61 -0.59 17.00
N GLY A 14 -30.94 -0.04 15.84
CA GLY A 14 -30.37 -0.48 14.58
C GLY A 14 -28.86 -0.20 14.57
N LEU A 15 -28.05 -1.25 14.69
CA LEU A 15 -26.64 -1.20 14.32
C LEU A 15 -26.57 -1.01 12.81
N THR A 16 -26.42 0.23 12.35
CA THR A 16 -26.05 0.51 10.96
C THR A 16 -24.59 0.09 10.80
N THR A 17 -24.38 -1.18 10.44
CA THR A 17 -23.13 -1.62 9.83
C THR A 17 -23.02 -0.90 8.49
N GLY A 18 -22.32 0.24 8.49
CA GLY A 18 -22.05 0.98 7.27
C GLY A 18 -21.36 0.05 6.27
N THR A 19 -22.09 -0.35 5.23
CA THR A 19 -21.52 -1.04 4.09
C THR A 19 -20.55 -0.05 3.43
N ALA A 20 -19.26 -0.21 3.68
CA ALA A 20 -18.24 0.56 3.01
C ALA A 20 -18.29 0.19 1.52
N PHE A 21 -18.81 1.10 0.69
CA PHE A 21 -18.79 0.93 -0.75
C PHE A 21 -17.34 0.97 -1.26
N ALA A 22 -17.00 0.07 -2.16
CA ALA A 22 -15.70 0.07 -2.84
C ALA A 22 -15.57 1.35 -3.68
N GLY A 23 -14.68 2.25 -3.26
CA GLY A 23 -14.38 3.49 -3.97
C GLY A 23 -13.30 3.32 -5.04
N ASP A 24 -13.20 4.30 -5.95
CA ASP A 24 -12.05 4.44 -6.84
C ASP A 24 -11.14 5.56 -6.31
N TYR A 25 -10.05 5.18 -5.64
CA TYR A 25 -9.10 6.13 -5.06
C TYR A 25 -7.88 6.40 -5.97
N ASN A 26 -7.86 5.87 -7.20
CA ASN A 26 -6.73 6.04 -8.12
C ASN A 26 -6.42 7.53 -8.38
N GLY A 27 -7.46 8.36 -8.57
CA GLY A 27 -7.31 9.81 -8.74
C GLY A 27 -6.65 10.48 -7.53
N LEU A 28 -7.03 10.09 -6.31
CA LEU A 28 -6.42 10.61 -5.08
C LEU A 28 -4.94 10.22 -4.97
N ILE A 29 -4.59 8.98 -5.33
CA ILE A 29 -3.18 8.54 -5.37
C ILE A 29 -2.36 9.40 -6.33
N LEU A 30 -2.89 9.67 -7.53
CA LEU A 30 -2.23 10.53 -8.51
C LEU A 30 -2.06 11.97 -7.99
N ASP A 31 -3.05 12.50 -7.28
CA ASP A 31 -2.94 13.83 -6.67
C ASP A 31 -1.87 13.89 -5.57
N GLN A 32 -1.66 12.80 -4.82
CA GLN A 32 -0.56 12.72 -3.87
C GLN A 32 0.80 12.65 -4.59
N ILE A 33 0.91 11.91 -5.70
CA ILE A 33 2.14 11.86 -6.51
C ILE A 33 2.55 13.26 -6.98
N LYS A 34 1.60 14.09 -7.45
CA LYS A 34 1.89 15.46 -7.90
C LYS A 34 2.51 16.34 -6.81
N GLN A 35 2.27 16.02 -5.54
CA GLN A 35 2.80 16.73 -4.38
C GLN A 35 4.12 16.14 -3.86
N MET A 36 4.58 15.03 -4.43
CA MET A 36 5.87 14.45 -4.08
C MET A 36 7.01 15.21 -4.76
N PRO A 37 8.17 15.39 -4.08
CA PRO A 37 9.34 15.98 -4.69
C PRO A 37 9.89 15.10 -5.82
N LYS A 38 10.72 15.69 -6.67
CA LYS A 38 11.47 14.99 -7.72
C LYS A 38 12.92 14.85 -7.31
N GLY A 39 13.56 13.74 -7.68
CA GLY A 39 14.95 13.49 -7.38
C GLY A 39 15.18 12.94 -5.96
N GLY A 40 16.33 13.28 -5.36
CA GLY A 40 16.69 12.87 -3.99
C GLY A 40 17.60 11.63 -3.90
N ARG A 41 17.98 11.02 -5.02
CA ARG A 41 18.81 9.80 -5.09
C ARG A 41 18.11 8.56 -4.53
N TYR A 42 18.62 7.39 -4.92
CA TYR A 42 18.17 6.08 -4.45
C TYR A 42 19.16 5.45 -3.47
N SER A 43 18.68 4.91 -2.35
CA SER A 43 19.48 4.10 -1.43
C SER A 43 18.60 3.19 -0.56
N VAL A 44 19.03 1.94 -0.37
CA VAL A 44 18.42 0.97 0.57
C VAL A 44 19.21 0.84 1.89
N SER A 45 20.13 1.78 2.14
CA SER A 45 20.99 1.78 3.33
C SER A 45 20.19 2.01 4.62
N ARG A 46 20.78 1.67 5.76
CA ARG A 46 20.23 2.02 7.09
C ARG A 46 19.97 3.53 7.21
N PHE A 47 20.84 4.36 6.64
CA PHE A 47 20.65 5.81 6.61
C PHE A 47 19.37 6.21 5.89
N ALA A 48 19.07 5.63 4.72
CA ALA A 48 17.83 5.88 4.00
C ALA A 48 16.59 5.47 4.80
N LYS A 49 16.65 4.34 5.53
CA LYS A 49 15.56 3.91 6.42
C LYS A 49 15.31 4.91 7.56
N ILE A 50 16.37 5.40 8.21
CA ILE A 50 16.26 6.43 9.26
C ILE A 50 15.62 7.71 8.70
N ARG A 51 16.07 8.16 7.52
CA ARG A 51 15.51 9.34 6.83
C ARG A 51 14.02 9.17 6.54
N LEU A 52 13.59 7.98 6.10
CA LEU A 52 12.19 7.67 5.88
C LEU A 52 11.38 7.73 7.19
N GLN A 53 11.86 7.11 8.27
CA GLN A 53 11.20 7.16 9.59
C GLN A 53 11.05 8.60 10.08
N SER A 54 12.08 9.43 9.94
CA SER A 54 12.03 10.85 10.32
C SER A 54 11.14 11.70 9.39
N SER A 55 10.81 11.22 8.19
CA SER A 55 10.01 11.96 7.21
C SER A 55 8.50 11.91 7.47
N ALA A 56 8.04 10.96 8.28
CA ALA A 56 6.63 10.78 8.62
C ALA A 56 6.50 10.65 10.14
N HIS A 57 6.00 11.69 10.79
CA HIS A 57 5.70 11.67 12.23
C HIS A 57 4.19 11.71 12.46
N PHE A 58 3.78 11.12 13.58
CA PHE A 58 2.40 11.12 14.02
C PHE A 58 2.31 11.87 15.34
N GLU A 59 1.57 12.97 15.33
CA GLU A 59 1.41 13.84 16.49
C GLU A 59 -0.04 14.27 16.58
N SER A 60 -0.61 14.21 17.79
CA SER A 60 -1.99 14.64 18.08
C SER A 60 -3.05 14.07 17.12
N GLY A 61 -2.87 12.81 16.69
CA GLY A 61 -3.83 12.12 15.82
C GLY A 61 -3.70 12.43 14.32
N LYS A 62 -2.64 13.13 13.90
CA LYS A 62 -2.40 13.53 12.50
C LYS A 62 -1.03 13.07 12.03
N PHE A 63 -0.96 12.69 10.75
CA PHE A 63 0.32 12.45 10.08
C PHE A 63 0.89 13.74 9.50
N PHE A 64 2.13 14.02 9.87
CA PHE A 64 2.92 15.07 9.27
C PHE A 64 3.99 14.43 8.41
N ILE A 65 3.85 14.60 7.10
CA ILE A 65 4.67 13.92 6.11
C ILE A 65 5.48 14.97 5.35
N LEU A 66 6.79 14.88 5.46
CA LEU A 66 7.78 15.73 4.79
C LEU A 66 8.58 14.88 3.79
N PRO A 67 8.06 14.61 2.57
CA PRO A 67 8.69 13.69 1.63
C PRO A 67 10.13 14.05 1.26
N SER A 68 10.47 15.35 1.22
CA SER A 68 11.83 15.81 0.92
C SER A 68 12.85 15.35 1.97
N SER A 69 12.42 15.10 3.21
CA SER A 69 13.27 14.61 4.29
C SER A 69 13.63 13.12 4.14
N ALA A 70 12.88 12.36 3.33
CA ALA A 70 13.14 10.94 3.07
C ALA A 70 14.24 10.69 2.01
N SER A 71 15.00 11.72 1.61
CA SER A 71 16.10 11.63 0.65
C SER A 71 17.43 11.26 1.33
N PRO A 72 18.20 10.26 0.87
CA PRO A 72 17.90 9.36 -0.24
C PRO A 72 16.82 8.34 0.12
N SER A 73 16.00 7.99 -0.86
CA SER A 73 14.82 7.14 -0.67
C SER A 73 14.95 5.79 -1.39
N PHE A 74 13.97 4.92 -1.19
CA PHE A 74 13.83 3.65 -1.89
C PHE A 74 12.37 3.39 -2.26
N CYS A 75 12.14 2.36 -3.08
CA CYS A 75 10.89 2.19 -3.82
C CYS A 75 9.67 1.95 -2.93
N SER A 76 9.74 1.02 -1.97
CA SER A 76 8.64 0.76 -1.01
C SER A 76 8.38 1.94 -0.09
N GLY A 77 9.43 2.64 0.35
CA GLY A 77 9.29 3.88 1.13
C GLY A 77 8.56 4.97 0.35
N ALA A 78 8.89 5.16 -0.92
CA ALA A 78 8.23 6.13 -1.80
C ALA A 78 6.73 5.87 -1.94
N THR A 79 6.36 4.63 -2.25
CA THR A 79 4.96 4.24 -2.46
C THR A 79 4.17 4.26 -1.15
N TYR A 80 4.80 3.91 -0.03
CA TYR A 80 4.15 3.99 1.28
C TYR A 80 3.87 5.43 1.71
N LEU A 81 4.80 6.37 1.49
CA LEU A 81 4.54 7.79 1.75
C LEU A 81 3.33 8.30 0.97
N VAL A 82 3.18 7.90 -0.30
CA VAL A 82 1.99 8.23 -1.08
C VAL A 82 0.72 7.62 -0.48
N PHE A 83 0.79 6.36 -0.03
CA PHE A 83 -0.32 5.68 0.63
C PHE A 83 -0.78 6.39 1.92
N ILE A 84 0.15 6.68 2.85
CA ILE A 84 -0.22 7.35 4.11
C ILE A 84 -0.72 8.79 3.88
N ARG A 85 -0.20 9.50 2.87
CA ARG A 85 -0.75 10.81 2.46
C ARG A 85 -2.18 10.69 1.95
N ALA A 86 -2.49 9.64 1.18
CA ALA A 86 -3.85 9.40 0.70
C ALA A 86 -4.80 9.08 1.86
N VAL A 87 -4.37 8.25 2.82
CA VAL A 87 -5.13 7.97 4.06
C VAL A 87 -5.42 9.27 4.83
N GLU A 88 -4.41 10.13 5.02
CA GLU A 88 -4.60 11.40 5.72
C GLU A 88 -5.47 12.38 4.94
N ALA A 89 -5.38 12.41 3.60
CA ALA A 89 -6.26 13.22 2.76
C ALA A 89 -7.73 12.80 2.88
N LEU A 90 -8.01 11.49 2.93
CA LEU A 90 -9.38 10.99 3.17
C LEU A 90 -9.88 11.38 4.57
N ARG A 91 -9.02 11.29 5.59
CA ARG A 91 -9.35 11.71 6.96
C ARG A 91 -9.66 13.20 7.02
N ALA A 92 -8.84 14.03 6.37
CA ALA A 92 -9.03 15.48 6.32
C ALA A 92 -10.35 15.89 5.63
N ARG A 93 -10.84 15.07 4.68
CA ARG A 93 -12.15 15.26 4.02
C ARG A 93 -13.32 14.67 4.80
N GLY A 94 -13.08 13.96 5.91
CA GLY A 94 -14.11 13.25 6.66
C GLY A 94 -14.59 11.94 6.03
N GLU A 95 -13.93 11.48 4.97
CA GLU A 95 -14.28 10.26 4.22
C GLU A 95 -13.71 8.98 4.86
N LEU A 96 -12.74 9.12 5.76
CA LEU A 96 -12.13 8.01 6.49
C LEU A 96 -12.00 8.35 7.97
N ARG A 97 -12.50 7.46 8.82
CA ARG A 97 -12.32 7.52 10.27
C ARG A 97 -11.61 6.27 10.74
N LEU A 98 -10.46 6.46 11.39
CA LEU A 98 -9.69 5.40 12.05
C LEU A 98 -9.41 5.86 13.48
N ASP A 99 -9.47 4.93 14.42
CA ASP A 99 -9.12 5.19 15.82
C ASP A 99 -7.61 5.42 15.99
N PHE A 100 -7.23 5.91 17.18
CA PHE A 100 -5.84 6.25 17.47
C PHE A 100 -4.91 5.02 17.36
N ALA A 101 -5.37 3.86 17.87
CA ALA A 101 -4.60 2.62 17.85
C ALA A 101 -4.28 2.16 16.41
N THR A 102 -5.26 2.24 15.50
CA THR A 102 -5.07 1.91 14.08
C THR A 102 -4.11 2.89 13.41
N LEU A 103 -4.22 4.19 13.73
CA LEU A 103 -3.31 5.18 13.16
C LEU A 103 -1.87 4.95 13.63
N GLU A 104 -1.67 4.63 14.89
CA GLU A 104 -0.33 4.35 15.41
C GLU A 104 0.36 3.20 14.65
N GLN A 105 -0.40 2.22 14.15
CA GLN A 105 0.10 1.10 13.34
C GLN A 105 0.58 1.51 11.92
N LEU A 106 0.18 2.68 11.42
CA LEU A 106 0.64 3.20 10.12
C LEU A 106 2.03 3.87 10.22
N ILE A 107 2.53 4.11 11.42
CA ILE A 107 3.84 4.76 11.63
C ILE A 107 4.96 3.84 11.13
N ILE A 108 5.90 4.45 10.40
CA ILE A 108 7.13 3.79 9.97
C ILE A 108 8.09 3.76 11.16
N ARG A 109 8.35 2.56 11.67
CA ARG A 109 9.33 2.27 12.73
C ARG A 109 10.36 1.29 12.16
N ASP A 110 11.02 0.51 13.01
CA ASP A 110 12.00 -0.50 12.60
C ASP A 110 11.37 -1.89 12.43
N GLN A 111 10.13 -1.95 11.93
CA GLN A 111 9.42 -3.21 11.70
C GLN A 111 10.15 -4.07 10.66
N HIS A 112 10.26 -5.37 10.93
CA HIS A 112 10.77 -6.35 9.97
C HIS A 112 9.73 -6.71 8.90
N ASP A 113 10.16 -7.41 7.85
CA ASP A 113 9.28 -7.95 6.82
C ASP A 113 8.12 -8.74 7.46
N GLY A 114 6.89 -8.39 7.09
CA GLY A 114 5.66 -9.01 7.62
C GLY A 114 5.14 -8.45 8.94
N GLU A 115 5.85 -7.57 9.64
CA GLU A 115 5.42 -6.97 10.91
C GLU A 115 4.56 -5.71 10.70
N GLY A 116 3.37 -5.67 11.31
CA GLY A 116 2.47 -4.51 11.20
C GLY A 116 2.17 -4.11 9.75
N ILE A 117 1.79 -2.85 9.52
CA ILE A 117 1.43 -2.35 8.17
C ILE A 117 2.69 -2.05 7.35
N TRP A 118 3.63 -1.29 7.90
CA TRP A 118 4.86 -0.93 7.20
C TRP A 118 5.71 -2.16 6.85
N GLY A 119 5.90 -3.10 7.77
CA GLY A 119 6.67 -4.31 7.52
C GLY A 119 6.05 -5.20 6.45
N ARG A 120 4.72 -5.26 6.35
CA ARG A 120 4.04 -5.90 5.21
C ARG A 120 4.27 -5.17 3.90
N TRP A 121 4.14 -3.85 3.90
CA TRP A 121 4.34 -3.03 2.70
C TRP A 121 5.77 -3.10 2.16
N ASN A 122 6.74 -3.09 3.06
CA ASN A 122 8.16 -3.08 2.74
C ASN A 122 8.75 -4.45 2.40
N ALA A 123 8.04 -5.54 2.73
CA ALA A 123 8.57 -6.88 2.61
C ALA A 123 9.03 -7.26 1.20
N ASN A 124 10.02 -8.15 1.12
CA ASN A 124 10.29 -8.91 -0.10
C ASN A 124 9.03 -9.64 -0.58
N GLY A 125 8.93 -9.91 -1.88
CA GLY A 125 7.74 -10.52 -2.44
C GLY A 125 6.59 -9.56 -2.65
N PRO A 126 5.35 -10.06 -2.58
CA PRO A 126 4.15 -9.32 -2.93
C PRO A 126 3.60 -8.53 -1.73
N GLY A 127 4.46 -7.87 -0.94
CA GLY A 127 4.11 -7.28 0.36
C GLY A 127 2.85 -6.39 0.36
N THR A 128 2.79 -5.42 -0.56
CA THR A 128 1.61 -4.53 -0.73
C THR A 128 0.34 -5.32 -1.07
N ALA A 129 0.41 -6.27 -2.01
CA ALA A 129 -0.73 -7.08 -2.39
C ALA A 129 -1.19 -7.99 -1.24
N ARG A 130 -0.25 -8.55 -0.48
CA ARG A 130 -0.55 -9.38 0.70
C ARG A 130 -1.30 -8.58 1.77
N LEU A 131 -0.84 -7.35 2.07
CA LEU A 131 -1.54 -6.43 2.97
C LEU A 131 -2.96 -6.12 2.46
N PHE A 132 -3.11 -5.82 1.17
CA PHE A 132 -4.40 -5.51 0.57
C PHE A 132 -5.37 -6.68 0.68
N HIS A 133 -4.89 -7.90 0.46
CA HIS A 133 -5.69 -9.10 0.58
C HIS A 133 -6.08 -9.41 2.03
N GLU A 134 -5.10 -9.41 2.94
CA GLU A 134 -5.32 -9.75 4.36
C GLU A 134 -6.30 -8.79 5.03
N LEU A 135 -6.17 -7.48 4.77
CA LEU A 135 -7.07 -6.48 5.33
C LEU A 135 -8.30 -6.22 4.47
N GLY A 136 -8.33 -6.66 3.20
CA GLY A 136 -9.40 -6.34 2.27
C GLY A 136 -9.41 -4.85 1.89
N LEU A 137 -8.25 -4.24 1.64
CA LEU A 137 -8.14 -2.83 1.23
C LEU A 137 -8.59 -2.59 -0.21
N GLY A 138 -8.69 -3.65 -1.00
CA GLY A 138 -9.17 -3.65 -2.37
C GLY A 138 -8.61 -4.83 -3.15
N GLN A 139 -8.94 -4.89 -4.43
CA GLN A 139 -8.55 -6.02 -5.28
C GLN A 139 -7.07 -6.02 -5.65
N ASN A 140 -6.52 -7.23 -5.75
CA ASN A 140 -5.26 -7.50 -6.44
C ASN A 140 -5.55 -8.16 -7.79
N PHE A 141 -4.68 -7.92 -8.78
CA PHE A 141 -4.77 -8.53 -10.11
C PHE A 141 -3.39 -8.48 -10.78
N ASP A 142 -3.17 -9.24 -11.85
CA ASP A 142 -1.89 -9.32 -12.58
C ASP A 142 -2.00 -8.98 -14.07
N ASN A 143 -3.21 -8.66 -14.54
CA ASN A 143 -3.46 -8.28 -15.92
C ASN A 143 -3.30 -6.76 -16.12
N PHE A 144 -2.35 -6.38 -16.99
CA PHE A 144 -2.10 -4.98 -17.38
C PHE A 144 -3.31 -4.30 -18.04
N ASP A 145 -4.21 -5.05 -18.68
CA ASP A 145 -5.41 -4.48 -19.31
C ASP A 145 -6.44 -4.02 -18.27
N GLN A 146 -6.36 -4.52 -17.04
CA GLN A 146 -7.20 -4.08 -15.93
C GLN A 146 -6.59 -2.90 -15.15
N ALA A 147 -5.30 -2.61 -15.36
CA ALA A 147 -4.55 -1.61 -14.62
C ALA A 147 -4.97 -0.18 -15.00
N LYS A 148 -5.05 0.68 -14.00
CA LYS A 148 -5.37 2.11 -14.12
C LYS A 148 -4.26 2.94 -13.48
N PRO A 149 -3.95 4.14 -14.04
CA PRO A 149 -3.03 5.06 -13.39
C PRO A 149 -3.41 5.29 -11.92
N GLY A 150 -2.46 5.15 -11.00
CA GLY A 150 -2.68 5.22 -9.55
C GLY A 150 -2.72 3.87 -8.84
N ASP A 151 -2.79 2.74 -9.56
CA ASP A 151 -2.70 1.43 -8.92
C ASP A 151 -1.28 1.23 -8.35
N PHE A 152 -1.19 0.71 -7.13
CA PHE A 152 0.11 0.25 -6.62
C PHE A 152 0.52 -0.98 -7.42
N MET A 153 1.79 -1.06 -7.80
CA MET A 153 2.29 -2.12 -8.67
C MET A 153 3.65 -2.60 -8.15
N LYS A 154 3.75 -3.90 -7.88
CA LYS A 154 5.02 -4.60 -7.69
C LYS A 154 5.46 -5.15 -9.03
N ILE A 155 6.58 -4.65 -9.55
CA ILE A 155 7.27 -5.22 -10.71
C ILE A 155 8.19 -6.33 -10.21
N PHE A 156 8.19 -7.46 -10.92
CA PHE A 156 9.21 -8.50 -10.81
C PHE A 156 10.01 -8.55 -12.12
N TRP A 157 11.33 -8.35 -12.04
CA TRP A 157 12.22 -8.39 -13.20
C TRP A 157 12.59 -9.81 -13.62
N SER A 158 12.39 -10.78 -12.72
CA SER A 158 12.45 -12.22 -12.97
C SER A 158 11.25 -12.90 -12.31
N ARG A 159 10.99 -14.19 -12.58
CA ARG A 159 9.90 -14.94 -11.91
C ARG A 159 10.28 -15.46 -10.52
N GLN A 160 11.38 -14.98 -9.93
CA GLN A 160 11.83 -15.38 -8.60
C GLN A 160 11.17 -14.49 -7.54
N VAL A 161 10.61 -15.09 -6.49
CA VAL A 161 10.00 -14.40 -5.36
C VAL A 161 10.76 -14.74 -4.08
N GLY A 162 10.96 -13.74 -3.21
CA GLY A 162 11.69 -13.88 -1.94
C GLY A 162 13.21 -13.76 -2.06
N LYS A 163 13.97 -14.75 -1.56
CA LYS A 163 15.43 -14.65 -1.34
C LYS A 163 16.24 -14.22 -2.57
N SER A 164 15.78 -14.57 -3.76
CA SER A 164 16.46 -14.28 -5.03
C SER A 164 15.68 -13.29 -5.92
N GLU A 165 14.67 -12.65 -5.34
CA GLU A 165 13.85 -11.66 -6.03
C GLU A 165 14.64 -10.44 -6.45
N HIS A 166 14.31 -9.96 -7.65
CA HIS A 166 14.65 -8.63 -8.11
C HIS A 166 13.34 -7.92 -8.45
N GLY A 167 12.87 -7.09 -7.53
CA GLY A 167 11.57 -6.43 -7.64
C GLY A 167 11.65 -4.92 -7.46
N HIS A 168 10.56 -4.24 -7.82
CA HIS A 168 10.44 -2.79 -7.66
C HIS A 168 9.02 -2.42 -7.25
N SER A 169 8.86 -1.70 -6.13
CA SER A 169 7.55 -1.18 -5.70
C SER A 169 7.29 0.16 -6.38
N THR A 170 6.15 0.29 -7.04
CA THR A 170 5.84 1.43 -7.90
C THR A 170 4.36 1.78 -7.84
N ILE A 171 3.99 2.91 -8.44
CA ILE A 171 2.61 3.25 -8.76
C ILE A 171 2.50 3.34 -10.27
N PHE A 172 1.59 2.57 -10.86
CA PHE A 172 1.39 2.51 -12.30
C PHE A 172 0.84 3.84 -12.82
N LEU A 173 1.33 4.31 -13.96
CA LEU A 173 0.90 5.57 -14.61
C LEU A 173 0.28 5.36 -15.99
N GLY A 174 0.30 4.14 -16.51
CA GLY A 174 -0.24 3.81 -17.83
C GLY A 174 0.75 3.07 -18.72
N ARG A 175 0.29 2.79 -19.94
CA ARG A 175 1.08 2.22 -21.02
C ARG A 175 1.23 3.25 -22.13
N GLU A 176 2.34 3.19 -22.85
CA GLU A 176 2.60 4.04 -24.00
C GLU A 176 3.29 3.23 -25.08
N ASN A 177 3.03 3.56 -26.35
CA ASN A 177 3.75 2.96 -27.47
C ASN A 177 4.83 3.93 -27.94
N ARG A 178 6.07 3.45 -28.01
CA ARG A 178 7.23 4.20 -28.52
C ARG A 178 7.86 3.38 -29.64
N PHE A 179 7.78 3.89 -30.86
CA PHE A 179 8.33 3.23 -32.06
C PHE A 179 7.89 1.75 -32.20
N GLY A 180 6.60 1.47 -31.96
CA GLY A 180 6.03 0.12 -32.05
C GLY A 180 6.30 -0.80 -30.86
N VAL A 181 7.02 -0.33 -29.83
CA VAL A 181 7.26 -1.08 -28.59
C VAL A 181 6.37 -0.53 -27.48
N GLU A 182 5.65 -1.42 -26.81
CA GLU A 182 4.85 -1.06 -25.62
C GLU A 182 5.78 -0.83 -24.42
N TYR A 183 5.59 0.29 -23.74
CA TYR A 183 6.27 0.68 -22.50
C TYR A 183 5.26 0.80 -21.36
N VAL A 184 5.71 0.43 -20.16
CA VAL A 184 4.99 0.64 -18.91
C VAL A 184 5.58 1.86 -18.21
N ARG A 185 4.73 2.85 -17.94
CA ARG A 185 5.05 4.05 -17.15
C ARG A 185 4.68 3.84 -15.70
N TYR A 186 5.54 4.29 -14.79
CA TYR A 186 5.28 4.22 -13.37
C TYR A 186 6.01 5.33 -12.60
N TRP A 187 5.51 5.67 -11.41
CA TRP A 187 6.16 6.53 -10.44
C TRP A 187 6.74 5.71 -9.29
N SER A 188 7.94 6.05 -8.82
CA SER A 188 8.58 5.46 -7.64
C SER A 188 9.80 6.29 -7.21
N SER A 189 10.57 5.81 -6.22
CA SER A 189 11.97 6.16 -6.08
C SER A 189 12.82 5.24 -6.96
N ASN A 190 13.49 5.79 -7.96
CA ASN A 190 14.18 5.06 -9.02
C ASN A 190 15.70 5.19 -8.92
N ILE A 191 16.40 4.12 -9.27
CA ILE A 191 17.85 4.19 -9.48
C ILE A 191 18.17 5.00 -10.75
N PRO A 192 19.14 5.94 -10.70
CA PRO A 192 19.85 6.44 -9.52
C PRO A 192 19.19 7.68 -8.88
N SER A 193 18.18 8.26 -9.53
CA SER A 193 17.76 9.64 -9.32
C SER A 193 16.85 9.88 -8.11
N GLY A 194 16.25 8.85 -7.50
CA GLY A 194 15.24 9.00 -6.46
C GLY A 194 13.84 9.17 -7.04
N TYR A 195 12.98 9.98 -6.40
CA TYR A 195 11.58 10.13 -6.76
C TYR A 195 11.36 10.62 -8.20
N GLY A 196 10.46 9.98 -8.92
CA GLY A 196 10.04 10.42 -10.23
C GLY A 196 9.39 9.34 -11.07
N GLU A 197 9.05 9.73 -12.29
CA GLU A 197 8.50 8.83 -13.29
C GLU A 197 9.61 8.08 -14.03
N LYS A 198 9.32 6.85 -14.44
CA LYS A 198 10.17 6.07 -15.33
C LYS A 198 9.30 5.25 -16.28
N SER A 199 9.84 4.95 -17.46
CA SER A 199 9.23 4.06 -18.45
C SER A 199 10.19 2.92 -18.76
N VAL A 200 9.69 1.70 -18.85
CA VAL A 200 10.45 0.52 -19.31
C VAL A 200 9.67 -0.25 -20.37
N PRO A 201 10.33 -0.93 -21.32
CA PRO A 201 9.63 -1.82 -22.24
C PRO A 201 8.83 -2.87 -21.48
N ARG A 202 7.59 -3.14 -21.89
CA ARG A 202 6.72 -4.16 -21.28
C ARG A 202 7.42 -5.52 -21.22
N SER A 203 8.21 -5.85 -22.24
CA SER A 203 8.98 -7.09 -22.36
C SER A 203 10.06 -7.28 -21.28
N LYS A 204 10.50 -6.20 -20.60
CA LYS A 204 11.45 -6.31 -19.47
C LYS A 204 10.78 -6.74 -18.15
N ILE A 205 9.45 -6.60 -18.06
CA ILE A 205 8.70 -6.97 -16.85
C ILE A 205 8.31 -8.44 -16.96
N ALA A 206 8.96 -9.30 -16.17
CA ALA A 206 8.67 -10.74 -16.16
C ALA A 206 7.28 -11.03 -15.57
N TYR A 207 6.90 -10.29 -14.54
CA TYR A 207 5.57 -10.36 -13.92
C TYR A 207 5.27 -9.07 -13.15
N ALA A 208 3.98 -8.77 -12.94
CA ALA A 208 3.56 -7.66 -12.09
C ALA A 208 2.32 -8.04 -11.30
N ILE A 209 2.22 -7.55 -10.08
CA ILE A 209 1.00 -7.61 -9.26
C ILE A 209 0.57 -6.19 -8.97
N PHE A 210 -0.69 -5.90 -9.26
CA PHE A 210 -1.35 -4.63 -9.00
C PHE A 210 -2.23 -4.74 -7.77
N SER A 211 -2.36 -3.63 -7.05
CA SER A 211 -3.23 -3.48 -5.88
C SER A 211 -3.98 -2.15 -5.99
N ARG A 212 -5.30 -2.23 -6.15
CA ARG A 212 -6.17 -1.04 -6.25
C ARG A 212 -6.80 -0.74 -4.91
N LEU A 213 -6.59 0.46 -4.39
CA LEU A 213 -7.21 0.87 -3.13
C LEU A 213 -8.69 1.14 -3.37
N GLN A 214 -9.56 0.48 -2.58
CA GLN A 214 -11.01 0.55 -2.72
C GLN A 214 -11.74 0.69 -1.38
N THR A 215 -11.19 0.13 -0.30
CA THR A 215 -11.86 0.11 1.01
C THR A 215 -10.87 0.46 2.13
N PRO A 216 -10.36 1.71 2.20
CA PRO A 216 -9.35 2.14 3.16
C PRO A 216 -9.83 2.05 4.62
N SER A 217 -11.13 2.08 4.88
CA SER A 217 -11.70 1.86 6.22
C SER A 217 -11.34 0.50 6.81
N ASN A 218 -11.05 -0.50 5.97
CA ASN A 218 -10.64 -1.81 6.41
C ASN A 218 -9.23 -1.84 7.02
N LEU A 219 -8.48 -0.73 7.01
CA LEU A 219 -7.27 -0.60 7.81
C LEU A 219 -7.50 -0.88 9.30
N ALA A 220 -8.70 -0.59 9.82
CA ALA A 220 -9.09 -0.91 11.21
C ALA A 220 -8.98 -2.41 11.56
N ARG A 221 -9.02 -3.29 10.54
CA ARG A 221 -8.89 -4.74 10.72
C ARG A 221 -7.48 -5.18 11.13
N ILE A 222 -6.48 -4.31 11.04
CA ILE A 222 -5.11 -4.62 11.48
C ILE A 222 -5.04 -5.10 12.93
N SER A 223 -5.95 -4.61 13.78
CA SER A 223 -6.08 -5.02 15.19
C SER A 223 -6.39 -6.52 15.37
N GLY A 224 -7.05 -7.15 14.38
CA GLY A 224 -7.36 -8.58 14.37
C GLY A 224 -6.43 -9.41 13.50
N ALA A 225 -5.50 -8.79 12.76
CA ALA A 225 -4.52 -9.51 11.95
C ALA A 225 -3.38 -10.06 12.82
N PRO A 226 -2.71 -11.15 12.41
CA PRO A 226 -1.49 -11.59 13.07
C PRO A 226 -0.47 -10.45 13.17
N SER A 227 0.22 -10.32 14.30
CA SER A 227 1.27 -9.31 14.47
C SER A 227 2.35 -9.42 13.39
N VAL A 228 2.65 -10.66 12.97
CA VAL A 228 3.59 -11.01 11.91
C VAL A 228 2.91 -11.88 10.85
N ASP A 229 2.98 -11.48 9.59
CA ASP A 229 2.67 -12.36 8.46
C ASP A 229 3.87 -13.31 8.22
N SER A 230 3.69 -14.59 8.54
CA SER A 230 4.77 -15.59 8.49
C SER A 230 5.28 -15.87 7.08
N TYR A 231 4.43 -15.71 6.06
CA TYR A 231 4.84 -15.86 4.67
C TYR A 231 5.84 -14.76 4.30
N LEU A 232 5.45 -13.49 4.47
CA LEU A 232 6.32 -12.34 4.18
C LEU A 232 7.61 -12.36 5.01
N ALA A 233 7.51 -12.65 6.32
CA ALA A 233 8.67 -12.72 7.21
C ALA A 233 9.71 -13.77 6.78
N SER A 234 9.27 -14.82 6.06
CA SER A 234 10.18 -15.87 5.58
C SER A 234 10.98 -15.48 4.33
N LEU A 235 10.48 -14.54 3.52
CA LEU A 235 10.93 -14.32 2.14
C LEU A 235 12.33 -13.71 2.00
N LEU A 236 12.94 -13.23 3.09
CA LEU A 236 14.37 -12.88 3.10
C LEU A 236 15.26 -14.13 3.03
N ARG A 237 14.76 -15.29 3.47
CA ARG A 237 15.52 -16.54 3.63
C ARG A 237 15.02 -17.67 2.75
N THR A 238 13.76 -17.61 2.32
CA THR A 238 13.10 -18.65 1.52
C THR A 238 12.85 -18.17 0.10
N ARG A 239 12.66 -19.12 -0.82
CA ARG A 239 12.16 -18.86 -2.17
C ARG A 239 10.67 -19.16 -2.20
N SER A 240 9.93 -18.40 -3.00
CA SER A 240 8.53 -18.66 -3.35
C SER A 240 8.38 -18.60 -4.87
N SER A 241 7.24 -19.08 -5.37
CA SER A 241 6.88 -18.97 -6.79
C SER A 241 5.90 -17.84 -7.03
N ILE A 242 5.78 -17.38 -8.28
CA ILE A 242 4.74 -16.41 -8.66
C ILE A 242 3.33 -16.96 -8.37
N ALA A 243 3.10 -18.26 -8.59
CA ALA A 243 1.81 -18.89 -8.32
C ALA A 243 1.47 -18.86 -6.82
N GLU A 244 2.42 -19.27 -5.96
CA GLU A 244 2.22 -19.22 -4.51
C GLU A 244 2.03 -17.77 -4.03
N ALA A 245 2.86 -16.83 -4.51
CA ALA A 245 2.71 -15.41 -4.20
C ALA A 245 1.33 -14.88 -4.59
N GLY A 246 0.82 -15.29 -5.76
CA GLY A 246 -0.53 -14.98 -6.22
C GLY A 246 -1.61 -15.53 -5.28
N THR A 247 -1.55 -16.82 -4.95
CA THR A 247 -2.49 -17.43 -3.99
C THR A 247 -2.47 -16.72 -2.63
N LYS A 248 -1.28 -16.36 -2.12
CA LYS A 248 -1.16 -15.61 -0.85
C LYS A 248 -1.74 -14.21 -0.92
N CYS A 249 -1.92 -13.65 -2.12
CA CYS A 249 -2.47 -12.32 -2.36
C CYS A 249 -3.89 -12.33 -2.94
N GLY A 250 -4.53 -13.50 -3.04
CA GLY A 250 -5.88 -13.61 -3.58
C GLY A 250 -6.00 -13.34 -5.08
N LEU A 251 -4.98 -13.75 -5.85
CA LEU A 251 -5.02 -13.82 -7.32
C LEU A 251 -5.55 -15.19 -7.80
#